data_AF-A0A840Q8T7-F1
#
_entry.id   AF-A0A840Q8T7-F1
#
_cell.length_a   1.000
_cell.length_b   1.000
_cell.length_c   1.000
_cell.angle_alpha   90.00
_cell.angle_beta   90.00
_cell.angle_gamma   90.00
#
_symmetry.space_group_name_H-M   'P 1'
#
loop_
_entity.id
_entity.type
_entity.pdbx_description
1 polymer ?
#
loop_
_entity_poly.entity_id
_entity_poly.type
_entity_poly.pdbx_seq_one_letter_code
_entity_poly.pdbx_strand_id
1 'polypeptide(L)'
;MEQHPSSSRRRAHGESVTVTELIKRDPVSAEHERLADELLRAPDPAAAAPPRLTRIAFGTLGVVLLMGATAAITAIITQPAAAPRPATSAARIDGVLALRPDLVRQARWPFSANGGFAEAAGSGSAIEEPLVAEQSTANPAAGSDDSALKVATEFYRRLERDPSTAVKLVAPGLLAGHQAELAQAWDAVTSVRPRVRARPDGVVLAEVEATYPDGDRVVLRQLLTVESGACPKIVNADLLSARHLAPR
;
A
#
# COMPACT_ATOMS: atom_id res chain seq x y z
N MET A 1 24.15 29.75 -55.58
CA MET A 1 23.03 29.87 -56.56
C MET A 1 22.45 28.47 -56.60
N GLU A 2 21.26 28.17 -56.10
CA GLU A 2 19.97 28.79 -56.42
C GLU A 2 19.04 28.92 -55.19
N GLN A 3 18.06 29.81 -55.34
CA GLN A 3 17.14 30.35 -54.34
C GLN A 3 15.69 29.91 -54.65
N HIS A 4 14.93 29.57 -53.58
CA HIS A 4 13.47 29.74 -53.35
C HIS A 4 12.43 29.06 -54.30
N PRO A 5 11.12 28.88 -53.96
CA PRO A 5 10.33 29.48 -52.87
C PRO A 5 9.34 28.58 -52.07
N SER A 6 8.78 29.24 -51.04
CA SER A 6 7.63 29.02 -50.18
C SER A 6 6.34 28.43 -50.79
N SER A 7 5.59 27.64 -50.01
CA SER A 7 4.14 27.84 -49.91
C SER A 7 3.59 27.43 -48.53
N SER A 8 2.90 28.37 -47.90
CA SER A 8 2.12 28.21 -46.68
C SER A 8 0.71 27.72 -47.01
N ARG A 9 0.10 26.91 -46.13
CA ARG A 9 -1.36 26.98 -45.94
C ARG A 9 -1.78 26.63 -44.51
N ARG A 10 -2.74 27.42 -44.06
CA ARG A 10 -3.28 27.63 -42.71
C ARG A 10 -4.61 26.88 -42.52
N ARG A 11 -4.90 26.57 -41.25
CA ARG A 11 -6.22 26.45 -40.55
C ARG A 11 -7.07 25.21 -40.95
N ALA A 12 -7.84 24.59 -40.06
CA ALA A 12 -8.71 25.18 -39.03
C ALA A 12 -8.98 24.27 -37.81
N HIS A 13 -9.37 24.96 -36.73
CA HIS A 13 -10.10 24.60 -35.51
C HIS A 13 -10.52 23.15 -35.28
N GLY A 14 -9.92 22.53 -34.25
CA GLY A 14 -10.62 21.63 -33.35
C GLY A 14 -11.06 22.45 -32.13
N GLU A 15 -12.35 22.57 -31.93
CA GLU A 15 -13.00 23.32 -30.86
C GLU A 15 -12.65 22.73 -29.49
N SER A 16 -11.84 23.44 -28.72
CA SER A 16 -11.63 23.15 -27.30
C SER A 16 -12.79 23.74 -26.50
N VAL A 17 -13.69 22.88 -26.04
CA VAL A 17 -14.74 23.24 -25.09
C VAL A 17 -14.07 23.62 -23.76
N THR A 18 -14.20 24.88 -23.36
CA THR A 18 -13.68 25.38 -22.08
C THR A 18 -14.67 25.05 -20.96
N VAL A 19 -14.14 24.54 -19.84
CA VAL A 19 -14.89 24.06 -18.66
C VAL A 19 -15.82 25.13 -18.05
N THR A 20 -15.55 26.41 -18.31
CA THR A 20 -16.39 27.54 -17.90
C THR A 20 -17.76 27.60 -18.62
N GLU A 21 -17.93 26.93 -19.75
CA GLU A 21 -19.25 26.81 -20.44
C GLU A 21 -20.13 25.69 -19.88
N LEU A 22 -19.59 24.75 -19.08
CA LEU A 22 -20.38 23.64 -18.52
C LEU A 22 -21.17 24.03 -17.25
N ILE A 23 -20.90 25.19 -16.65
CA ILE A 23 -21.46 25.61 -15.35
C ILE A 23 -22.76 26.43 -15.53
N LYS A 24 -23.21 26.67 -16.76
CA LYS A 24 -24.44 27.42 -17.05
C LYS A 24 -25.68 26.57 -17.33
N ARG A 25 -25.61 25.25 -17.13
CA ARG A 25 -26.79 24.37 -17.20
C ARG A 25 -27.22 23.93 -15.81
N ASP A 26 -28.10 24.73 -15.24
CA ASP A 26 -29.18 24.26 -14.36
C ASP A 26 -30.49 24.78 -14.97
N PRO A 27 -31.61 24.02 -14.91
CA PRO A 27 -32.14 23.57 -13.63
C PRO A 27 -32.54 22.09 -13.55
N VAL A 28 -32.13 21.47 -12.44
CA VAL A 28 -32.95 20.65 -11.52
C VAL A 28 -34.37 20.35 -12.01
N SER A 29 -34.64 19.07 -12.28
CA SER A 29 -35.97 18.59 -12.67
C SER A 29 -36.96 18.71 -11.51
N ALA A 30 -38.19 19.11 -11.84
CA ALA A 30 -39.32 19.28 -10.93
C ALA A 30 -39.87 17.97 -10.31
N GLU A 31 -39.20 16.83 -10.50
CA GLU A 31 -39.58 15.57 -9.84
C GLU A 31 -39.08 15.46 -8.39
N HIS A 32 -38.04 16.22 -8.02
CA HIS A 32 -37.49 16.15 -6.65
C HIS A 32 -38.26 16.99 -5.63
N GLU A 33 -39.22 17.83 -6.04
CA GLU A 33 -40.07 18.60 -5.12
C GLU A 33 -41.27 17.79 -4.60
N ARG A 34 -41.73 16.76 -5.33
CA ARG A 34 -42.92 15.98 -4.93
C ARG A 34 -42.67 14.98 -3.80
N LEU A 35 -41.43 14.52 -3.61
CA LEU A 35 -41.10 13.58 -2.53
C LEU A 35 -40.97 14.28 -1.16
N ALA A 36 -40.72 15.59 -1.14
CA ALA A 36 -40.67 16.36 0.10
C ALA A 36 -42.06 16.63 0.70
N ASP A 37 -43.07 16.84 -0.16
CA ASP A 37 -44.46 17.08 0.26
C ASP A 37 -45.18 15.80 0.73
N GLU A 38 -44.74 14.62 0.28
CA GLU A 38 -45.31 13.34 0.72
C GLU A 38 -44.79 12.89 2.09
N LEU A 39 -43.56 13.28 2.46
CA LEU A 39 -42.96 12.99 3.78
C LEU A 39 -43.39 13.96 4.90
N LEU A 40 -44.02 15.09 4.56
CA LEU A 40 -44.54 16.08 5.52
C LEU A 40 -46.03 15.88 5.85
N ARG A 41 -46.70 14.87 5.25
CA ARG A 41 -48.10 14.56 5.55
C ARG A 41 -48.23 13.78 6.85
N ALA A 42 -48.19 14.48 7.97
CA ALA A 42 -48.51 13.93 9.28
C ALA A 42 -50.01 13.58 9.39
N PRO A 43 -50.37 12.45 10.04
CA PRO A 43 -51.76 12.09 10.32
C PRO A 43 -52.38 13.01 11.38
N ASP A 44 -53.61 13.44 11.10
CA ASP A 44 -54.43 14.36 11.88
C ASP A 44 -54.87 13.77 13.24
N PRO A 45 -54.57 14.41 14.39
CA PRO A 45 -55.03 13.96 15.70
C PRO A 45 -55.89 15.03 16.40
N ALA A 46 -57.21 15.05 16.17
CA ALA A 46 -58.16 15.64 17.13
C ALA A 46 -59.63 15.21 16.87
N ALA A 47 -60.13 14.23 17.63
CA ALA A 47 -61.44 14.28 18.30
C ALA A 47 -61.79 12.96 19.02
N ALA A 48 -61.57 12.90 20.33
CA ALA A 48 -62.56 12.47 21.34
C ALA A 48 -61.88 12.16 22.69
N ALA A 49 -62.55 12.59 23.76
CA ALA A 49 -62.11 12.70 25.14
C ALA A 49 -62.19 11.36 25.95
N PRO A 50 -61.72 11.31 27.23
CA PRO A 50 -61.27 10.12 28.01
C PRO A 50 -62.43 9.46 28.83
N PRO A 51 -62.31 8.40 29.70
CA PRO A 51 -61.21 8.14 30.66
C PRO A 51 -60.89 6.69 31.12
N ARG A 52 -59.75 6.60 31.84
CA ARG A 52 -59.36 5.68 32.94
C ARG A 52 -59.54 4.16 32.73
N LEU A 53 -58.42 3.42 32.66
CA LEU A 53 -58.07 2.35 33.62
C LEU A 53 -56.77 1.60 33.23
N THR A 54 -55.96 1.32 34.26
CA THR A 54 -55.02 0.17 34.39
C THR A 54 -53.65 0.29 33.66
N ARG A 55 -52.54 0.62 34.34
CA ARG A 55 -51.59 -0.22 35.14
C ARG A 55 -50.60 -1.05 34.28
N ILE A 56 -49.35 -1.09 34.77
CA ILE A 56 -48.19 -1.97 34.44
C ILE A 56 -47.26 -1.36 33.37
N ALA A 57 -46.15 -0.69 33.72
CA ALA A 57 -44.85 -1.16 34.26
C ALA A 57 -43.89 -1.71 33.17
N PHE A 58 -42.59 -1.48 33.42
CA PHE A 58 -41.39 -1.71 32.58
C PHE A 58 -41.12 -0.59 31.57
N GLY A 59 -39.95 0.08 31.52
CA GLY A 59 -38.67 -0.19 32.16
C GLY A 59 -37.56 0.19 31.17
N THR A 60 -36.77 1.19 31.55
CA THR A 60 -35.36 1.44 31.17
C THR A 60 -34.96 1.95 29.78
N LEU A 61 -34.08 2.97 29.83
CA LEU A 61 -32.98 3.33 28.90
C LEU A 61 -33.37 4.00 27.56
N GLY A 62 -32.82 5.15 27.13
CA GLY A 62 -31.75 5.95 27.69
C GLY A 62 -31.37 7.11 26.74
N VAL A 63 -31.39 8.32 27.30
CA VAL A 63 -30.30 9.33 27.27
C VAL A 63 -29.98 10.06 25.95
N VAL A 64 -30.48 11.31 25.90
CA VAL A 64 -29.78 12.60 25.65
C VAL A 64 -28.66 12.65 24.60
N LEU A 65 -28.91 13.41 23.52
CA LEU A 65 -27.92 13.96 22.57
C LEU A 65 -28.72 14.96 21.69
N LEU A 66 -28.36 16.22 21.42
CA LEU A 66 -27.10 16.92 21.23
C LEU A 66 -27.33 18.42 21.51
N MET A 67 -26.40 19.10 22.19
CA MET A 67 -26.29 20.56 22.17
C MET A 67 -24.81 20.92 22.01
N GLY A 68 -24.47 21.67 20.96
CA GLY A 68 -23.10 22.14 20.72
C GLY A 68 -22.97 22.90 19.41
N ALA A 69 -23.10 24.23 19.48
CA ALA A 69 -22.94 25.16 18.38
C ALA A 69 -21.45 25.39 18.05
N THR A 70 -21.09 25.32 16.78
CA THR A 70 -19.76 25.65 16.26
C THR A 70 -19.66 27.14 15.91
N ALA A 71 -18.75 27.84 16.59
CA ALA A 71 -18.25 29.14 16.15
C ALA A 71 -16.91 28.91 15.43
N ALA A 72 -16.87 29.11 14.11
CA ALA A 72 -15.64 29.09 13.32
C ALA A 72 -15.25 30.53 12.96
N ILE A 73 -14.16 31.02 13.55
CA ILE A 73 -13.51 32.28 13.14
C ILE A 73 -12.39 31.94 12.16
N THR A 74 -12.45 32.59 11.01
CA THR A 74 -11.54 32.54 9.86
C THR A 74 -10.10 32.96 10.18
N ALA A 75 -9.13 32.15 9.73
CA ALA A 75 -7.78 32.61 9.41
C ALA A 75 -7.45 32.19 7.97
N ILE A 76 -7.50 33.16 7.05
CA ILE A 76 -7.09 33.01 5.66
C ILE A 76 -5.56 33.03 5.65
N ILE A 77 -4.94 31.86 5.58
CA ILE A 77 -3.53 31.71 5.21
C ILE A 77 -3.49 31.31 3.75
N THR A 78 -2.83 32.15 2.95
CA THR A 78 -2.56 31.97 1.54
C THR A 78 -1.72 30.71 1.32
N GLN A 79 -2.37 29.56 1.11
CA GLN A 79 -1.73 28.32 0.68
C GLN A 79 -1.67 28.30 -0.84
N PRO A 80 -0.49 28.14 -1.48
CA PRO A 80 -0.44 27.82 -2.90
C PRO A 80 -1.15 26.49 -3.09
N ALA A 81 -2.06 26.42 -4.07
CA ALA A 81 -2.88 25.26 -4.37
C ALA A 81 -1.99 24.01 -4.47
N ALA A 82 -2.05 23.16 -3.43
CA ALA A 82 -1.49 21.83 -3.51
C ALA A 82 -2.24 21.11 -4.63
N ALA A 83 -1.51 20.73 -5.68
CA ALA A 83 -2.04 19.84 -6.71
C ALA A 83 -2.74 18.65 -6.02
N PRO A 84 -3.86 18.15 -6.57
CA PRO A 84 -4.57 17.04 -5.97
C PRO A 84 -3.60 15.87 -5.82
N ARG A 85 -3.22 15.56 -4.57
CA ARG A 85 -2.45 14.35 -4.25
C ARG A 85 -3.32 13.17 -4.69
N PRO A 86 -2.82 12.24 -5.50
CA PRO A 86 -3.51 10.96 -5.67
C PRO A 86 -3.59 10.28 -4.31
N ALA A 87 -4.79 10.25 -3.75
CA ALA A 87 -5.12 9.53 -2.53
C ALA A 87 -5.23 8.03 -2.85
N THR A 88 -4.10 7.36 -3.01
CA THR A 88 -4.04 5.89 -2.90
C THR A 88 -2.64 5.49 -2.45
N SER A 89 -2.41 5.52 -1.14
CA SER A 89 -1.31 4.74 -0.57
C SER A 89 -1.65 3.28 -0.83
N ALA A 90 -0.92 2.64 -1.74
CA ALA A 90 -1.07 1.21 -1.96
C ALA A 90 -0.74 0.48 -0.65
N ALA A 91 -1.50 -0.57 -0.31
CA ALA A 91 -1.25 -1.37 0.87
C ALA A 91 0.22 -1.88 0.89
N ARG A 92 0.82 -1.91 2.08
CA ARG A 92 2.16 -2.48 2.30
C ARG A 92 2.16 -3.92 1.79
N ILE A 93 3.18 -4.27 1.00
CA ILE A 93 3.44 -5.65 0.59
C ILE A 93 4.55 -6.17 1.48
N ASP A 94 4.20 -7.10 2.37
CA ASP A 94 5.08 -7.70 3.36
C ASP A 94 5.11 -9.23 3.22
N GLY A 95 5.81 -9.87 4.14
CA GLY A 95 5.82 -11.31 4.27
C GLY A 95 6.50 -12.03 3.10
N VAL A 96 6.02 -13.23 2.79
CA VAL A 96 6.49 -14.02 1.64
C VAL A 96 6.22 -13.33 0.30
N LEU A 97 5.15 -12.53 0.19
CA LEU A 97 4.79 -11.82 -1.04
C LEU A 97 5.84 -10.78 -1.41
N ALA A 98 6.44 -10.14 -0.40
CA ALA A 98 7.54 -9.20 -0.62
C ALA A 98 8.75 -9.85 -1.30
N LEU A 99 8.93 -11.16 -1.15
CA LEU A 99 10.05 -11.93 -1.70
C LEU A 99 9.79 -12.52 -3.09
N ARG A 100 8.66 -12.20 -3.74
CA ARG A 100 8.20 -12.85 -4.97
C ARG A 100 8.36 -11.98 -6.23
N PRO A 101 9.40 -12.20 -7.06
CA PRO A 101 9.61 -11.42 -8.28
C PRO A 101 8.60 -11.78 -9.38
N ASP A 102 8.04 -12.99 -9.36
CA ASP A 102 7.06 -13.47 -10.33
C ASP A 102 5.76 -12.64 -10.30
N LEU A 103 5.31 -12.24 -9.11
CA LEU A 103 4.12 -11.39 -8.97
C LEU A 103 4.31 -10.02 -9.63
N VAL A 104 5.51 -9.44 -9.50
CA VAL A 104 5.86 -8.15 -10.12
C VAL A 104 5.90 -8.30 -11.65
N ARG A 105 6.47 -9.40 -12.15
CA ARG A 105 6.49 -9.71 -13.58
C ARG A 105 5.08 -9.91 -14.14
N GLN A 106 4.24 -10.69 -13.47
CA GLN A 106 2.86 -10.97 -13.89
C GLN A 106 1.99 -9.71 -13.92
N ALA A 107 2.12 -8.87 -12.89
CA ALA A 107 1.43 -7.57 -12.82
C ALA A 107 1.99 -6.54 -13.82
N ARG A 108 3.11 -6.85 -14.51
CA ARG A 108 3.86 -5.94 -15.37
C ARG A 108 4.13 -4.58 -14.71
N TRP A 109 4.33 -4.59 -13.38
CA TRP A 109 4.28 -3.42 -12.51
C TRP A 109 5.24 -2.30 -12.96
N PRO A 110 4.72 -1.11 -13.31
CA PRO A 110 5.55 0.07 -13.50
C PRO A 110 5.03 1.24 -12.67
N PHE A 111 5.70 1.63 -11.58
CA PHE A 111 5.56 2.99 -11.04
C PHE A 111 6.89 3.74 -11.24
N SER A 112 6.97 4.48 -12.34
CA SER A 112 8.02 5.48 -12.58
C SER A 112 7.87 6.72 -11.68
N ALA A 113 6.71 6.92 -11.04
CA ALA A 113 6.49 7.87 -9.95
C ALA A 113 6.27 7.10 -8.64
N ASN A 114 7.17 7.26 -7.67
CA ASN A 114 7.06 6.63 -6.36
C ASN A 114 5.71 7.01 -5.73
N GLY A 115 4.81 6.04 -5.53
CA GLY A 115 3.57 6.19 -4.76
C GLY A 115 3.81 6.40 -3.26
N GLY A 116 4.72 7.29 -2.87
CA GLY A 116 4.92 7.69 -1.48
C GLY A 116 5.60 6.65 -0.58
N PHE A 117 6.21 5.58 -1.11
CA PHE A 117 6.87 4.54 -0.32
C PHE A 117 8.05 5.01 0.55
N ALA A 118 8.48 6.27 0.43
CA ALA A 118 9.55 6.84 1.25
C ALA A 118 9.08 7.35 2.63
N GLU A 119 7.78 7.58 2.86
CA GLU A 119 7.28 8.20 4.11
C GLU A 119 6.59 7.23 5.09
N ALA A 120 6.32 5.98 4.72
CA ALA A 120 5.61 5.03 5.60
C ALA A 120 6.51 4.27 6.60
N ALA A 121 7.81 4.54 6.65
CA ALA A 121 8.75 3.86 7.56
C ALA A 121 8.84 4.52 8.96
N GLY A 122 7.80 5.23 9.40
CA GLY A 122 7.83 6.03 10.62
C GLY A 122 6.50 6.06 11.38
N SER A 123 5.96 4.90 11.74
CA SER A 123 5.10 4.68 12.93
C SER A 123 4.45 3.32 12.83
N GLY A 124 4.90 2.38 13.65
CA GLY A 124 4.25 1.09 13.84
C GLY A 124 4.69 0.54 15.18
N SER A 125 3.89 0.83 16.20
CA SER A 125 4.07 0.38 17.57
C SER A 125 4.31 -1.13 17.63
N ALA A 126 5.31 -1.50 18.44
CA ALA A 126 5.55 -2.84 18.90
C ALA A 126 4.28 -3.46 19.51
N ILE A 127 3.95 -4.68 19.08
CA ILE A 127 3.29 -5.65 19.94
C ILE A 127 4.33 -6.74 20.17
N GLU A 128 5.04 -6.59 21.28
CA GLU A 128 6.02 -7.53 21.80
C GLU A 128 5.24 -8.62 22.54
N GLU A 129 5.16 -9.81 21.94
CA GLU A 129 4.66 -11.00 22.62
C GLU A 129 5.85 -11.73 23.27
N PRO A 130 5.88 -11.95 24.59
CA PRO A 130 7.04 -12.52 25.25
C PRO A 130 7.09 -14.04 25.01
N LEU A 131 7.92 -14.46 24.06
CA LEU A 131 8.39 -15.85 24.01
C LEU A 131 9.57 -16.03 24.96
N VAL A 132 9.41 -16.97 25.88
CA VAL A 132 10.42 -17.41 26.85
C VAL A 132 11.66 -17.91 26.09
N ALA A 133 12.75 -17.15 26.17
CA ALA A 133 14.03 -17.50 25.59
C ALA A 133 14.74 -18.58 26.44
N GLU A 134 14.87 -19.78 25.88
CA GLU A 134 15.86 -20.74 26.38
C GLU A 134 17.26 -20.17 26.10
N GLN A 135 18.01 -19.92 27.17
CA GLN A 135 19.36 -19.35 27.12
C GLN A 135 20.35 -20.38 26.53
N SER A 136 20.36 -20.48 25.20
CA SER A 136 21.44 -21.13 24.46
C SER A 136 22.69 -20.25 24.52
N THR A 137 23.82 -20.85 24.86
CA THR A 137 25.15 -20.22 24.98
C THR A 137 25.52 -19.45 23.70
N ALA A 138 25.28 -18.14 23.72
CA ALA A 138 25.29 -17.28 22.56
C ALA A 138 26.72 -16.91 22.13
N ASN A 139 27.04 -17.17 20.86
CA ASN A 139 28.15 -16.50 20.19
C ASN A 139 27.78 -15.01 20.02
N PRO A 140 28.55 -14.06 20.57
CA PRO A 140 28.22 -12.63 20.51
C PRO A 140 28.23 -12.06 19.08
N ALA A 141 28.89 -12.73 18.12
CA ALA A 141 28.84 -12.35 16.71
C ALA A 141 27.52 -12.74 16.02
N ALA A 142 26.74 -13.64 16.61
CA ALA A 142 25.59 -14.29 15.98
C ALA A 142 24.32 -13.41 15.89
N GLY A 143 24.40 -12.15 16.35
CA GLY A 143 23.37 -11.13 16.17
C GLY A 143 23.89 -9.82 15.58
N SER A 144 25.11 -9.83 15.03
CA SER A 144 25.71 -8.62 14.45
C SER A 144 25.14 -8.30 13.07
N ASP A 145 25.21 -7.03 12.70
CA ASP A 145 24.90 -6.53 11.35
C ASP A 145 25.64 -7.31 10.25
N ASP A 146 26.86 -7.79 10.53
CA ASP A 146 27.65 -8.63 9.63
C ASP A 146 27.04 -10.03 9.44
N SER A 147 26.53 -10.64 10.52
CA SER A 147 25.79 -11.90 10.45
C SER A 147 24.49 -11.75 9.65
N ALA A 148 23.74 -10.66 9.86
CA ALA A 148 22.54 -10.38 9.08
C ALA A 148 22.85 -10.19 7.59
N LEU A 149 23.92 -9.45 7.27
CA LEU A 149 24.40 -9.26 5.90
C LEU A 149 24.78 -10.60 5.24
N LYS A 150 25.48 -11.47 5.97
CA LYS A 150 25.86 -12.81 5.49
C LYS A 150 24.64 -13.68 5.19
N VAL A 151 23.64 -13.71 6.08
CA VAL A 151 22.39 -14.46 5.87
C VAL A 151 21.66 -13.98 4.63
N ALA A 152 21.46 -12.66 4.49
CA ALA A 152 20.77 -12.10 3.33
C ALA A 152 21.52 -12.33 2.02
N THR A 153 22.85 -12.19 2.03
CA THR A 153 23.71 -12.47 0.86
C THR A 153 23.62 -13.95 0.46
N GLU A 154 23.70 -14.85 1.43
CA GLU A 154 23.60 -16.28 1.21
C GLU A 154 22.20 -16.68 0.70
N PHE A 155 21.14 -16.05 1.20
CA PHE A 155 19.77 -16.23 0.71
C PHE A 155 19.67 -15.96 -0.79
N TYR A 156 20.09 -14.78 -1.27
CA TYR A 156 20.04 -14.47 -2.70
C TYR A 156 20.97 -15.35 -3.54
N ARG A 157 22.16 -15.70 -3.01
CA ARG A 157 23.07 -16.63 -3.68
C ARG A 157 22.45 -18.02 -3.88
N ARG A 158 21.65 -18.49 -2.91
CA ARG A 158 20.93 -19.76 -3.03
C ARG A 158 19.73 -19.66 -3.94
N LEU A 159 18.99 -18.56 -3.93
CA LEU A 159 17.86 -18.35 -4.85
C LEU A 159 18.28 -18.51 -6.32
N GLU A 160 19.48 -18.06 -6.70
CA GLU A 160 20.00 -18.23 -8.06
C GLU A 160 20.33 -19.70 -8.42
N ARG A 161 20.74 -20.53 -7.44
CA ARG A 161 21.29 -21.87 -7.69
C ARG A 161 20.31 -23.00 -7.40
N ASP A 162 19.60 -22.89 -6.30
CA ASP A 162 18.63 -23.86 -5.78
C ASP A 162 17.68 -23.12 -4.82
N PRO A 163 16.55 -22.58 -5.34
CA PRO A 163 15.57 -21.86 -4.54
C PRO A 163 15.06 -22.62 -3.32
N SER A 164 14.95 -23.95 -3.42
CA SER A 164 14.47 -24.79 -2.31
C SER A 164 15.41 -24.76 -1.11
N THR A 165 16.72 -24.62 -1.33
CA THR A 165 17.70 -24.48 -0.24
C THR A 165 17.75 -23.08 0.37
N ALA A 166 17.31 -22.05 -0.38
CA ALA A 166 17.22 -20.68 0.11
C ALA A 166 16.10 -20.53 1.15
N VAL A 167 14.97 -21.21 0.93
CA VAL A 167 13.81 -21.20 1.86
C VAL A 167 14.20 -21.60 3.28
N LYS A 168 15.25 -22.43 3.46
CA LYS A 168 15.75 -22.84 4.79
C LYS A 168 16.35 -21.69 5.62
N LEU A 169 16.71 -20.58 4.97
CA LEU A 169 17.23 -19.37 5.62
C LEU A 169 16.12 -18.38 6.01
N VAL A 170 14.87 -18.70 5.68
CA VAL A 170 13.69 -17.91 6.00
C VAL A 170 12.98 -18.58 7.18
N ALA A 171 12.54 -17.81 8.15
CA ALA A 171 11.82 -18.33 9.29
C ALA A 171 10.48 -18.95 8.87
N PRO A 172 10.06 -20.08 9.46
CA PRO A 172 8.78 -20.71 9.12
C PRO A 172 7.57 -19.77 9.28
N GLY A 173 7.60 -18.88 10.29
CA GLY A 173 6.55 -17.88 10.52
C GLY A 173 6.38 -16.90 9.35
N LEU A 174 7.50 -16.43 8.76
CA LEU A 174 7.48 -15.56 7.59
C LEU A 174 6.94 -16.27 6.34
N LEU A 175 7.24 -17.56 6.22
CA LEU A 175 6.81 -18.38 5.09
C LEU A 175 5.32 -18.71 5.16
N ALA A 176 4.75 -18.86 6.36
CA ALA A 176 3.33 -19.15 6.59
C ALA A 176 2.76 -20.32 5.74
N GLY A 177 3.59 -21.33 5.41
CA GLY A 177 3.19 -22.47 4.57
C GLY A 177 3.40 -22.29 3.06
N HIS A 178 3.91 -21.13 2.60
CA HIS A 178 4.13 -20.83 1.18
C HIS A 178 5.57 -21.15 0.71
N GLN A 179 6.19 -22.19 1.28
CA GLN A 179 7.58 -22.56 0.96
C GLN A 179 7.76 -22.94 -0.50
N ALA A 180 6.86 -23.78 -1.02
CA ALA A 180 6.90 -24.26 -2.39
C ALA A 180 6.65 -23.12 -3.40
N GLU A 181 5.72 -22.22 -3.08
CA GLU A 181 5.42 -21.06 -3.92
C GLU A 181 6.60 -20.10 -4.00
N LEU A 182 7.29 -19.84 -2.88
CA LEU A 182 8.50 -19.02 -2.90
C LEU A 182 9.58 -19.68 -3.76
N ALA A 183 9.84 -20.98 -3.60
CA ALA A 183 10.82 -21.66 -4.43
C ALA A 183 10.45 -21.60 -5.93
N GLN A 184 9.19 -21.87 -6.26
CA GLN A 184 8.68 -21.83 -7.63
C GLN A 184 8.75 -20.42 -8.27
N ALA A 185 8.50 -19.37 -7.50
CA ALA A 185 8.58 -17.98 -7.96
C ALA A 185 9.99 -17.61 -8.49
N TRP A 186 11.02 -18.28 -7.99
CA TRP A 186 12.42 -18.05 -8.36
C TRP A 186 12.97 -19.08 -9.35
N ASP A 187 12.29 -20.22 -9.54
CA ASP A 187 12.76 -21.31 -10.42
C ASP A 187 12.93 -20.87 -11.88
N ALA A 188 12.06 -19.96 -12.35
CA ALA A 188 12.15 -19.40 -13.69
C ALA A 188 13.20 -18.28 -13.84
N VAL A 189 13.88 -17.87 -12.77
CA VAL A 189 14.88 -16.78 -12.80
C VAL A 189 16.22 -17.34 -13.26
N THR A 190 16.78 -16.78 -14.33
CA THR A 190 18.05 -17.23 -14.92
C THR A 190 19.27 -16.61 -14.24
N SER A 191 19.14 -15.40 -13.71
CA SER A 191 20.22 -14.77 -12.92
C SER A 191 19.68 -13.83 -11.86
N VAL A 192 20.42 -13.74 -10.75
CA VAL A 192 20.07 -12.87 -9.62
C VAL A 192 21.26 -11.96 -9.32
N ARG A 193 21.04 -10.65 -9.30
CA ARG A 193 22.07 -9.65 -8.97
C ARG A 193 21.68 -8.87 -7.73
N PRO A 194 22.10 -9.32 -6.53
CA PRO A 194 21.78 -8.64 -5.29
C PRO A 194 22.80 -7.52 -4.99
N ARG A 195 22.30 -6.42 -4.44
CA ARG A 195 23.06 -5.38 -3.74
C ARG A 195 22.51 -5.27 -2.33
N VAL A 196 23.28 -5.78 -1.39
CA VAL A 196 22.84 -5.93 0.00
C VAL A 196 23.62 -4.97 0.89
N ARG A 197 22.94 -4.28 1.80
CA ARG A 197 23.56 -3.37 2.78
C ARG A 197 22.99 -3.63 4.16
N ALA A 198 23.87 -3.82 5.13
CA ALA A 198 23.47 -3.91 6.52
C ALA A 198 22.93 -2.56 7.03
N ARG A 199 22.01 -2.64 7.96
CA ARG A 199 21.50 -1.58 8.82
C ARG A 199 21.61 -2.09 10.28
N PRO A 200 21.51 -1.18 11.27
CA PRO A 200 21.50 -1.59 12.67
C PRO A 200 20.42 -2.63 12.97
N ASP A 201 20.61 -3.36 14.06
CA ASP A 201 19.60 -4.23 14.67
C ASP A 201 19.16 -5.38 13.75
N GLY A 202 20.10 -5.93 12.97
CA GLY A 202 19.83 -7.09 12.11
C GLY A 202 18.97 -6.77 10.88
N VAL A 203 18.76 -5.48 10.58
CA VAL A 203 18.01 -5.04 9.41
C VAL A 203 18.93 -5.01 8.18
N VAL A 204 18.40 -5.38 7.02
CA VAL A 204 19.14 -5.43 5.77
C VAL A 204 18.32 -4.79 4.66
N LEU A 205 18.90 -3.83 3.94
CA LEU A 205 18.34 -3.29 2.71
C LEU A 205 18.89 -4.08 1.52
N ALA A 206 18.02 -4.73 0.75
CA ALA A 206 18.37 -5.48 -0.44
C ALA A 206 17.77 -4.83 -1.70
N GLU A 207 18.58 -4.58 -2.71
CA GLU A 207 18.13 -4.28 -4.08
C GLU A 207 18.51 -5.46 -4.96
N VAL A 208 17.54 -6.08 -5.64
CA VAL A 208 17.72 -7.36 -6.32
C VAL A 208 17.18 -7.25 -7.73
N GLU A 209 18.05 -7.47 -8.72
CA GLU A 209 17.63 -7.63 -10.12
C GLU A 209 17.54 -9.13 -10.45
N ALA A 210 16.34 -9.59 -10.79
CA ALA A 210 16.06 -10.93 -11.28
C ALA A 210 15.85 -10.88 -12.80
N THR A 211 16.59 -11.68 -13.55
CA THR A 211 16.49 -11.76 -15.01
C THR A 211 15.85 -13.08 -15.43
N TYR A 212 14.92 -13.04 -16.38
CA TYR A 212 14.20 -14.20 -16.89
C TYR A 212 14.71 -14.62 -18.28
N PRO A 213 14.40 -15.86 -18.76
CA PRO A 213 14.86 -16.38 -20.05
C PRO A 213 14.41 -15.57 -21.26
N ASP A 214 13.26 -14.89 -21.16
CA ASP A 214 12.70 -14.01 -22.18
C ASP A 214 13.37 -12.62 -22.21
N GLY A 215 14.34 -12.38 -21.32
CA GLY A 215 15.03 -11.09 -21.18
C GLY A 215 14.25 -10.07 -20.34
N ASP A 216 13.06 -10.42 -19.84
CA ASP A 216 12.38 -9.59 -18.83
C ASP A 216 13.26 -9.49 -17.58
N ARG A 217 13.22 -8.33 -16.94
CA ARG A 217 13.92 -8.08 -15.67
C ARG A 217 12.97 -7.52 -14.64
N VAL A 218 13.11 -7.99 -13.42
CA VAL A 218 12.40 -7.47 -12.24
C VAL A 218 13.42 -6.92 -11.27
N VAL A 219 13.23 -5.68 -10.83
CA VAL A 219 14.05 -5.05 -9.78
C VAL A 219 13.21 -4.88 -8.53
N LEU A 220 13.60 -5.54 -7.45
CA LEU A 220 12.98 -5.44 -6.13
C LEU A 220 13.87 -4.63 -5.20
N ARG A 221 13.28 -3.77 -4.38
CA ARG A 221 13.96 -3.14 -3.24
C ARG A 221 13.22 -3.54 -1.97
N GLN A 222 13.88 -4.25 -1.08
CA GLN A 222 13.28 -4.88 0.09
C GLN A 222 14.00 -4.49 1.36
N LEU A 223 13.26 -4.37 2.46
CA LEU A 223 13.79 -4.33 3.81
C LEU A 223 13.60 -5.71 4.44
N LEU A 224 14.69 -6.33 4.90
CA LEU A 224 14.67 -7.63 5.54
C LEU A 224 15.04 -7.44 7.01
N THR A 225 14.43 -8.23 7.90
CA THR A 225 14.86 -8.34 9.29
C THR A 225 15.38 -9.75 9.51
N VAL A 226 16.59 -9.86 10.05
CA VAL A 226 17.24 -11.13 10.38
C VAL A 226 17.27 -11.27 11.90
N GLU A 227 16.84 -12.42 12.42
CA GLU A 227 16.96 -12.70 13.85
C GLU A 227 18.41 -12.95 14.26
N SER A 228 18.72 -12.58 15.49
CA SER A 228 19.99 -12.89 16.14
C SER A 228 19.96 -14.30 16.72
N GLY A 229 21.10 -15.00 16.72
CA GLY A 229 21.25 -16.29 17.39
C GLY A 229 22.16 -17.24 16.63
N ALA A 230 22.35 -18.45 17.16
CA ALA A 230 23.27 -19.43 16.59
C ALA A 230 22.88 -19.91 15.16
N CYS A 231 21.62 -19.75 14.77
CA CYS A 231 21.10 -20.12 13.45
C CYS A 231 20.23 -18.98 12.90
N PRO A 232 20.82 -17.84 12.52
CA PRO A 232 20.06 -16.64 12.16
C PRO A 232 19.26 -16.86 10.87
N LYS A 233 18.02 -16.36 10.85
CA LYS A 233 17.06 -16.48 9.74
C LYS A 233 16.38 -15.15 9.44
N ILE A 234 15.91 -15.01 8.20
CA ILE A 234 15.07 -13.89 7.79
C ILE A 234 13.68 -14.08 8.40
N VAL A 235 13.28 -13.19 9.31
CA VAL A 235 12.00 -13.25 10.04
C VAL A 235 10.97 -12.27 9.53
N ASN A 236 11.39 -11.21 8.84
CA ASN A 236 10.49 -10.26 8.18
C ASN A 236 11.03 -9.83 6.82
N ALA A 237 10.14 -9.51 5.91
CA ALA A 237 10.45 -8.95 4.59
C ALA A 237 9.39 -7.94 4.17
N ASP A 238 9.82 -6.75 3.77
CA ASP A 238 8.97 -5.68 3.28
C ASP A 238 9.41 -5.24 1.90
N LEU A 239 8.47 -5.10 0.98
CA LEU A 239 8.74 -4.59 -0.35
C LEU A 239 8.61 -3.06 -0.37
N LEU A 240 9.74 -2.37 -0.53
CA LEU A 240 9.80 -0.91 -0.56
C LEU A 240 9.52 -0.35 -1.97
N SER A 241 9.93 -1.07 -3.01
CA SER A 241 9.63 -0.73 -4.40
C SER A 241 9.86 -1.91 -5.32
N ALA A 242 9.15 -1.97 -6.44
CA ALA A 242 9.37 -2.96 -7.48
C ALA A 242 9.24 -2.34 -8.88
N ARG A 243 9.99 -2.87 -9.85
CA ARG A 243 9.94 -2.46 -11.25
C ARG A 243 10.03 -3.67 -12.16
N HIS A 244 9.17 -3.69 -13.18
CA HIS A 244 9.30 -4.59 -14.31
C HIS A 244 9.92 -3.86 -15.51
N LEU A 245 10.93 -4.47 -16.14
CA LEU A 245 11.65 -3.94 -17.28
C LEU A 245 11.56 -4.96 -18.42
N ALA A 246 10.95 -4.55 -19.54
CA ALA A 246 10.88 -5.39 -20.74
C ALA A 246 12.29 -5.64 -21.33
N PRO A 247 12.46 -6.72 -22.13
CA PRO A 247 13.67 -6.95 -22.91
C PRO A 247 13.98 -5.75 -23.81
N ARG A 248 15.27 -5.50 -24.03
CA ARG A 248 15.76 -4.45 -24.93
C ARG A 248 15.87 -4.93 -26.35
#